data_AF-A0A533Q6V1-F1
#
_entry.id   AF-A0A533Q6V1-F1
#
_cell.length_a   1.000
_cell.length_b   1.000
_cell.length_c   1.000
_cell.angle_alpha   90.00
_cell.angle_beta   90.00
_cell.angle_gamma   90.00
#
_symmetry.space_group_name_H-M   'P 1'
#
loop_
_entity.id
_entity.type
_entity.pdbx_description
1 polymer ?
#
loop_
_entity_poly.entity_id
_entity_poly.type
_entity_poly.pdbx_seq_one_letter_code
_entity_poly.pdbx_strand_id
1 'polypeptide(L)'
;MNRGTVISVRGSVIDARFPDQLPAIRNQLRAGDHGKIVIEVIIHLDSETIRGIALTPTQGLFRGSPVADLGQPLKVPVGKQLLSRIFNVFGETIDKKEKLQGIEWRSINQRPVPLSQRVVASRLFETGIKVIDVLSPLEMGGKAGLFGGAGVGKTVLIMEMINNMAKQYHGISIFCGIGERCREGEEIYREIQEVGVLDNAILIFGQMNEPPGARFRVGHAALTMAEYFRDEEGKDILLLIDNIFRFIQAGAEVSGLVGHIPSRVGYQPTLGTELAELEERISSTNRGAITSVQAVYVPADDFTDPAAVHTFGHLSTSVVLSRKRASQGLYPAIDPLQSSSNMLTPDIVGNKHYTIAQGVRQNLEEYEELKDIIAMLGLEELSQTEQKTVNRARRLERFLTQPFFTTEQFTGRKGKMVSLENALEGCERILNDEFAGYPEESLYMIGKISEAKKS
;
A
#
# COMPACT_ATOMS: atom_id res chain seq x y z
N MET A 1 5.95 -18.08 -35.55
CA MET A 1 5.24 -16.94 -34.92
C MET A 1 3.85 -16.91 -35.52
N ASN A 2 2.84 -17.11 -34.68
CA ASN A 2 1.45 -16.99 -35.08
C ASN A 2 1.16 -15.52 -35.41
N ARG A 3 0.61 -15.25 -36.61
CA ARG A 3 0.42 -13.89 -37.13
C ARG A 3 -1.05 -13.63 -37.39
N GLY A 4 -1.46 -12.43 -37.09
CA GLY A 4 -2.81 -11.95 -37.32
C GLY A 4 -2.82 -10.58 -37.98
N THR A 5 -4.02 -10.07 -38.21
CA THR A 5 -4.26 -8.74 -38.76
C THR A 5 -5.22 -7.95 -37.88
N VAL A 6 -4.93 -6.67 -37.67
CA VAL A 6 -5.81 -5.79 -36.89
C VAL A 6 -7.11 -5.53 -37.66
N ILE A 7 -8.25 -5.82 -37.04
CA ILE A 7 -9.58 -5.58 -37.62
C ILE A 7 -10.13 -4.22 -37.18
N SER A 8 -9.93 -3.88 -35.90
CA SER A 8 -10.48 -2.65 -35.31
C SER A 8 -9.53 -2.08 -34.25
N VAL A 9 -9.50 -0.74 -34.14
CA VAL A 9 -8.78 -0.01 -33.09
C VAL A 9 -9.75 1.01 -32.49
N ARG A 10 -10.08 0.84 -31.20
CA ARG A 10 -11.05 1.64 -30.45
C ARG A 10 -10.40 2.12 -29.16
N GLY A 11 -9.72 3.25 -29.21
CA GLY A 11 -8.89 3.74 -28.11
C GLY A 11 -7.78 2.74 -27.79
N SER A 12 -7.85 2.12 -26.61
CA SER A 12 -6.91 1.07 -26.18
C SER A 12 -7.37 -0.35 -26.56
N VAL A 13 -8.59 -0.53 -27.07
CA VAL A 13 -9.11 -1.85 -27.42
C VAL A 13 -8.80 -2.16 -28.88
N ILE A 14 -8.22 -3.33 -29.10
CA ILE A 14 -7.78 -3.79 -30.42
C ILE A 14 -8.40 -5.15 -30.68
N ASP A 15 -9.17 -5.26 -31.76
CA ASP A 15 -9.62 -6.56 -32.26
C ASP A 15 -8.67 -7.01 -33.38
N ALA A 16 -8.27 -8.27 -33.36
CA ALA A 16 -7.38 -8.85 -34.36
C ALA A 16 -7.83 -10.24 -34.80
N ARG A 17 -7.68 -10.53 -36.09
CA ARG A 17 -7.97 -11.84 -36.69
C ARG A 17 -6.70 -12.68 -36.78
N PHE A 18 -6.76 -13.91 -36.32
CA PHE A 18 -5.76 -14.95 -36.46
C PHE A 18 -6.41 -16.17 -37.13
N PRO A 19 -6.22 -16.36 -38.44
CA PRO A 19 -6.90 -17.41 -39.19
C PRO A 19 -6.37 -18.82 -38.87
N ASP A 20 -5.09 -18.92 -38.48
CA ASP A 20 -4.44 -20.22 -38.27
C ASP A 20 -4.67 -20.75 -36.84
N GLN A 21 -4.32 -19.93 -35.83
CA GLN A 21 -4.39 -20.32 -34.43
C GLN A 21 -4.80 -19.13 -33.58
N LEU A 22 -5.79 -19.30 -32.71
CA LEU A 22 -6.21 -18.25 -31.80
C LEU A 22 -5.20 -18.11 -30.63
N PRO A 23 -4.63 -16.91 -30.38
CA PRO A 23 -3.78 -16.68 -29.22
C PRO A 23 -4.51 -16.93 -27.91
N ALA A 24 -3.84 -17.50 -26.91
CA ALA A 24 -4.45 -17.75 -25.60
C ALA A 24 -4.78 -16.44 -24.87
N ILE A 25 -5.80 -16.47 -23.99
CA ILE A 25 -6.11 -15.34 -23.10
C ILE A 25 -4.87 -15.04 -22.23
N ARG A 26 -4.60 -13.76 -22.01
CA ARG A 26 -3.41 -13.20 -21.34
C ARG A 26 -2.11 -13.26 -22.15
N ASN A 27 -2.08 -13.82 -23.37
CA ASN A 27 -0.90 -13.74 -24.23
C ASN A 27 -0.59 -12.29 -24.64
N GLN A 28 0.70 -12.00 -24.79
CA GLN A 28 1.21 -10.75 -25.30
C GLN A 28 1.29 -10.80 -26.84
N LEU A 29 0.72 -9.78 -27.48
CA LEU A 29 0.86 -9.52 -28.90
C LEU A 29 1.72 -8.26 -29.13
N ARG A 30 2.41 -8.23 -30.26
CA ARG A 30 3.24 -7.10 -30.72
C ARG A 30 2.74 -6.60 -32.06
N ALA A 31 2.52 -5.28 -32.15
CA ALA A 31 2.05 -4.61 -33.37
C ALA A 31 2.71 -3.23 -33.56
N GLY A 32 2.39 -2.58 -34.69
CA GLY A 32 2.93 -1.26 -35.04
C GLY A 32 4.42 -1.28 -35.41
N ASP A 33 4.98 -0.09 -35.61
CA ASP A 33 6.37 0.06 -36.02
C ASP A 33 7.34 -0.62 -35.04
N HIS A 34 8.11 -1.58 -35.55
CA HIS A 34 9.07 -2.39 -34.79
C HIS A 34 8.47 -3.12 -33.56
N GLY A 35 7.15 -3.39 -33.55
CA GLY A 35 6.51 -4.10 -32.43
C GLY A 35 6.42 -3.27 -31.14
N LYS A 36 6.44 -1.93 -31.25
CA LYS A 36 6.33 -1.03 -30.10
C LYS A 36 4.99 -1.12 -29.39
N ILE A 37 3.92 -1.49 -30.09
CA ILE A 37 2.59 -1.58 -29.50
C ILE A 37 2.43 -2.94 -28.85
N VAL A 38 2.26 -2.94 -27.53
CA VAL A 38 2.05 -4.13 -26.72
C VAL A 38 0.57 -4.29 -26.44
N ILE A 39 0.04 -5.47 -26.71
CA ILE A 39 -1.38 -5.78 -26.55
C ILE A 39 -1.49 -7.06 -25.72
N GLU A 40 -2.36 -7.08 -24.71
CA GLU A 40 -2.71 -8.30 -23.98
C GLU A 40 -4.06 -8.83 -24.47
N VAL A 41 -4.14 -10.12 -24.76
CA VAL A 41 -5.41 -10.78 -25.14
C VAL A 41 -6.33 -10.90 -23.94
N ILE A 42 -7.56 -10.36 -24.04
CA ILE A 42 -8.53 -10.37 -22.93
C ILE A 42 -9.67 -11.37 -23.18
N ILE A 43 -10.17 -11.47 -24.41
CA ILE A 43 -11.31 -12.33 -24.75
C ILE A 43 -11.22 -12.83 -26.18
N HIS A 44 -11.79 -14.01 -26.42
CA HIS A 44 -12.04 -14.58 -27.74
C HIS A 44 -13.44 -14.20 -28.20
N LEU A 45 -13.57 -13.49 -29.32
CA LEU A 45 -14.87 -13.05 -29.85
C LEU A 45 -15.53 -14.15 -30.69
N ASP A 46 -14.71 -14.88 -31.45
CA ASP A 46 -15.10 -16.01 -32.28
C ASP A 46 -13.89 -16.95 -32.47
N SER A 47 -13.98 -17.90 -33.40
CA SER A 47 -12.93 -18.91 -33.67
C SER A 47 -11.65 -18.35 -34.27
N GLU A 48 -11.65 -17.11 -34.78
CA GLU A 48 -10.49 -16.48 -35.42
C GLU A 48 -10.18 -15.09 -34.86
N THR A 49 -11.10 -14.48 -34.11
CA THR A 49 -10.98 -13.09 -33.67
C THR A 49 -10.78 -13.00 -32.16
N ILE A 50 -9.73 -12.27 -31.77
CA ILE A 50 -9.49 -11.88 -30.38
C ILE A 50 -9.82 -10.42 -30.16
N ARG A 51 -10.10 -10.08 -28.91
CA ARG A 51 -10.07 -8.71 -28.41
C ARG A 51 -8.97 -8.59 -27.36
N GLY A 52 -8.10 -7.62 -27.55
CA GLY A 52 -7.03 -7.29 -26.62
C GLY A 52 -7.10 -5.85 -26.13
N ILE A 53 -6.37 -5.59 -25.05
CA ILE A 53 -6.15 -4.26 -24.48
C ILE A 53 -4.69 -3.86 -24.73
N ALA A 54 -4.49 -2.66 -25.26
CA ALA A 54 -3.17 -2.09 -25.43
C ALA A 54 -2.59 -1.65 -24.09
N LEU A 55 -1.36 -2.06 -23.82
CA LEU A 55 -0.57 -1.63 -22.67
C LEU A 55 0.29 -0.40 -22.99
N THR A 56 0.39 -0.03 -24.28
CA THR A 56 1.10 1.16 -24.78
C THR A 56 0.16 2.01 -25.64
N PRO A 57 0.48 3.30 -25.91
CA PRO A 57 -0.30 4.11 -26.84
C PRO A 57 -0.47 3.44 -28.21
N THR A 58 -1.67 3.56 -28.78
CA THR A 58 -2.07 2.91 -30.05
C THR A 58 -1.88 3.77 -31.30
N GLN A 59 -1.26 4.94 -31.15
CA GLN A 59 -0.99 5.87 -32.25
C GLN A 59 -0.12 5.18 -33.32
N GLY A 60 -0.53 5.31 -34.57
CA GLY A 60 0.12 4.66 -35.72
C GLY A 60 -0.38 3.25 -36.03
N LEU A 61 -1.27 2.66 -35.21
CA LEU A 61 -1.92 1.40 -35.54
C LEU A 61 -3.15 1.65 -36.44
N PHE A 62 -3.27 0.87 -37.52
CA PHE A 62 -4.41 0.97 -38.44
C PHE A 62 -4.96 -0.41 -38.80
N ARG A 63 -6.17 -0.45 -39.34
CA ARG A 63 -6.81 -1.69 -39.79
C ARG A 63 -5.97 -2.34 -40.90
N GLY A 64 -5.75 -3.65 -40.79
CA GLY A 64 -4.84 -4.40 -41.65
C GLY A 64 -3.38 -4.39 -41.19
N SER A 65 -3.01 -3.64 -40.14
CA SER A 65 -1.67 -3.74 -39.54
C SER A 65 -1.37 -5.18 -39.12
N PRO A 66 -0.15 -5.69 -39.36
CA PRO A 66 0.24 -7.00 -38.89
C PRO A 66 0.38 -7.00 -37.36
N VAL A 67 -0.07 -8.09 -36.74
CA VAL A 67 0.13 -8.36 -35.31
C VAL A 67 0.73 -9.74 -35.12
N ALA A 68 1.69 -9.87 -34.22
CA ALA A 68 2.36 -11.13 -33.93
C ALA A 68 2.05 -11.57 -32.50
N ASP A 69 1.64 -12.82 -32.33
CA ASP A 69 1.52 -13.47 -31.03
C ASP A 69 2.88 -13.99 -30.58
N LEU A 70 3.26 -13.65 -29.34
CA LEU A 70 4.49 -14.13 -28.73
C LEU A 70 4.33 -15.51 -28.07
N GLY A 71 3.10 -16.02 -27.97
CA GLY A 71 2.80 -17.33 -27.39
C GLY A 71 2.99 -17.41 -25.88
N GLN A 72 3.18 -16.26 -25.22
CA GLN A 72 3.44 -16.16 -23.80
C GLN A 72 2.78 -14.91 -23.21
N PRO A 73 2.43 -14.92 -21.90
CA PRO A 73 1.92 -13.75 -21.22
C PRO A 73 3.00 -12.69 -21.02
N LEU A 74 2.59 -11.51 -20.56
CA LEU A 74 3.51 -10.49 -20.09
C LEU A 74 4.40 -11.05 -18.96
N LYS A 75 5.71 -10.83 -19.07
CA LYS A 75 6.71 -11.27 -18.10
C LYS A 75 7.48 -10.09 -17.55
N VAL A 76 8.01 -10.24 -16.34
CA VAL A 76 8.88 -9.28 -15.66
C VAL A 76 10.14 -9.98 -15.16
N PRO A 77 11.27 -9.27 -15.04
CA PRO A 77 12.48 -9.85 -14.48
C PRO A 77 12.25 -10.19 -13.00
N VAL A 78 12.95 -11.19 -12.50
CA VAL A 78 13.00 -11.56 -11.08
C VAL A 78 14.44 -11.90 -10.70
N GLY A 79 14.83 -11.65 -9.46
CA GLY A 79 16.21 -11.89 -9.01
C GLY A 79 16.74 -10.83 -8.05
N LYS A 80 17.86 -11.12 -7.39
CA LYS A 80 18.54 -10.16 -6.48
C LYS A 80 19.03 -8.91 -7.19
N GLN A 81 19.32 -8.99 -8.49
CA GLN A 81 19.82 -7.88 -9.29
C GLN A 81 18.78 -6.76 -9.49
N LEU A 82 17.52 -6.98 -9.09
CA LEU A 82 16.47 -5.97 -9.13
C LEU A 82 16.60 -4.93 -8.03
N LEU A 83 17.33 -5.21 -6.96
CA LEU A 83 17.53 -4.28 -5.84
C LEU A 83 18.14 -2.96 -6.36
N SER A 84 17.63 -1.86 -5.84
CA SER A 84 18.05 -0.49 -6.19
C SER A 84 17.76 -0.08 -7.64
N ARG A 85 16.84 -0.76 -8.30
CA ARG A 85 16.39 -0.48 -9.67
C ARG A 85 14.95 0.00 -9.70
N ILE A 86 14.64 0.76 -10.75
CA ILE A 86 13.28 1.24 -11.05
C ILE A 86 12.78 0.58 -12.33
N PHE A 87 11.56 0.03 -12.31
CA PHE A 87 10.94 -0.69 -13.41
C PHE A 87 9.63 -0.05 -13.90
N ASN A 88 9.29 -0.29 -15.16
CA ASN A 88 7.93 -0.10 -15.69
C ASN A 88 7.13 -1.42 -15.65
N VAL A 89 5.87 -1.39 -16.08
CA VAL A 89 4.98 -2.57 -16.16
C VAL A 89 5.54 -3.71 -17.03
N PHE A 90 6.41 -3.40 -18.00
CA PHE A 90 7.04 -4.39 -18.88
C PHE A 90 8.31 -5.01 -18.29
N GLY A 91 8.69 -4.63 -17.07
CA GLY A 91 9.92 -5.10 -16.44
C GLY A 91 11.18 -4.45 -17.00
N GLU A 92 11.05 -3.36 -17.75
CA GLU A 92 12.18 -2.60 -18.29
C GLU A 92 12.64 -1.57 -17.27
N THR A 93 13.95 -1.37 -17.15
CA THR A 93 14.53 -0.41 -16.21
C THR A 93 14.38 1.02 -16.73
N ILE A 94 13.86 1.93 -15.89
CA ILE A 94 13.64 3.35 -16.23
C ILE A 94 14.54 4.33 -15.45
N ASP A 95 15.51 3.79 -14.71
CA ASP A 95 16.45 4.54 -13.86
C ASP A 95 17.68 5.08 -14.59
N LYS A 96 17.76 4.93 -15.91
CA LYS A 96 18.90 5.30 -16.76
C LYS A 96 20.23 4.63 -16.38
N LYS A 97 20.21 3.57 -15.56
CA LYS A 97 21.37 2.72 -15.28
C LYS A 97 21.52 1.64 -16.36
N GLU A 98 22.59 0.86 -16.29
CA GLU A 98 22.85 -0.22 -17.24
C GLU A 98 21.73 -1.27 -17.25
N LYS A 99 21.47 -1.84 -18.44
CA LYS A 99 20.51 -2.92 -18.58
C LYS A 99 20.99 -4.14 -17.82
N LEU A 100 20.05 -4.77 -17.13
CA LEU A 100 20.31 -6.02 -16.45
C LEU A 100 20.53 -7.16 -17.45
N GLN A 101 21.55 -7.99 -17.20
CA GLN A 101 21.91 -9.15 -18.04
C GLN A 101 21.75 -10.46 -17.27
N GLY A 102 21.42 -11.54 -17.97
CA GLY A 102 21.36 -12.89 -17.40
C GLY A 102 20.27 -13.10 -16.34
N ILE A 103 19.15 -12.37 -16.44
CA ILE A 103 18.06 -12.42 -15.46
C ILE A 103 16.94 -13.36 -15.91
N GLU A 104 16.32 -14.05 -14.95
CA GLU A 104 15.13 -14.86 -15.14
C GLU A 104 13.87 -13.99 -15.32
N TRP A 105 12.95 -14.39 -16.18
CA TRP A 105 11.70 -13.68 -16.44
C TRP A 105 10.49 -14.53 -16.08
N ARG A 106 9.58 -14.00 -15.26
CA ARG A 106 8.36 -14.68 -14.83
C ARG A 106 7.10 -13.98 -15.31
N SER A 107 6.07 -14.78 -15.59
CA SER A 107 4.74 -14.29 -15.93
C SER A 107 4.18 -13.44 -14.81
N ILE A 108 3.54 -12.32 -15.13
CA ILE A 108 2.82 -11.51 -14.13
C ILE A 108 1.55 -12.19 -13.62
N ASN A 109 1.07 -13.17 -14.39
CA ASN A 109 -0.13 -13.96 -14.12
C ASN A 109 0.25 -15.22 -13.33
N GLN A 110 0.51 -15.04 -12.04
CA GLN A 110 0.72 -16.14 -11.10
C GLN A 110 -0.59 -16.56 -10.43
N ARG A 111 -0.66 -17.81 -9.97
CA ARG A 111 -1.79 -18.28 -9.17
C ARG A 111 -1.59 -17.90 -7.70
N PRO A 112 -2.67 -17.62 -6.95
CA PRO A 112 -2.58 -17.46 -5.50
C PRO A 112 -1.97 -18.70 -4.83
N VAL A 113 -1.34 -18.48 -3.67
CA VAL A 113 -0.77 -19.55 -2.86
C VAL A 113 -1.89 -20.52 -2.43
N PRO A 114 -1.74 -21.83 -2.66
CA PRO A 114 -2.71 -22.82 -2.20
C PRO A 114 -2.89 -22.79 -0.69
N LEU A 115 -4.11 -23.05 -0.20
CA LEU A 115 -4.42 -23.05 1.24
C LEU A 115 -3.49 -23.95 2.06
N SER A 116 -3.05 -25.09 1.51
CA SER A 116 -2.13 -26.02 2.17
C SER A 116 -0.73 -25.46 2.42
N GLN A 117 -0.36 -24.37 1.75
CA GLN A 117 0.94 -23.70 1.87
C GLN A 117 0.86 -22.37 2.62
N ARG A 118 -0.36 -21.89 2.91
CA ARG A 118 -0.58 -20.65 3.67
C ARG A 118 -0.32 -20.91 5.15
N VAL A 119 0.40 -20.00 5.78
CA VAL A 119 0.67 -20.06 7.22
C VAL A 119 -0.35 -19.24 7.97
N VAL A 120 -1.06 -19.88 8.91
CA VAL A 120 -2.02 -19.24 9.82
C VAL A 120 -1.31 -18.87 11.13
N ALA A 121 -0.27 -18.04 11.04
CA ALA A 121 0.45 -17.59 12.23
C ALA A 121 0.19 -16.10 12.44
N SER A 122 -0.54 -15.77 13.51
CA SER A 122 -0.83 -14.41 13.95
C SER A 122 0.40 -13.78 14.62
N ARG A 123 1.49 -13.61 13.86
CA ARG A 123 2.65 -12.84 14.33
C ARG A 123 2.42 -11.36 14.05
N LEU A 124 2.73 -10.53 15.04
CA LEU A 124 2.72 -9.09 14.87
C LEU A 124 3.93 -8.65 14.04
N PHE A 125 3.69 -7.68 13.17
CA PHE A 125 4.74 -6.95 12.50
C PHE A 125 4.98 -5.66 13.29
N GLU A 126 6.03 -5.64 14.12
CA GLU A 126 6.44 -4.46 14.87
C GLU A 126 7.01 -3.42 13.90
N THR A 127 6.36 -2.27 13.81
CA THR A 127 6.74 -1.19 12.89
C THR A 127 7.75 -0.22 13.50
N GLY A 128 7.89 -0.23 14.82
CA GLY A 128 8.68 0.73 15.56
C GLY A 128 7.98 2.08 15.73
N ILE A 129 6.69 2.17 15.39
CA ILE A 129 5.85 3.38 15.43
C ILE A 129 4.79 3.19 16.51
N LYS A 130 4.91 3.97 17.61
CA LYS A 130 4.10 3.79 18.83
C LYS A 130 2.60 3.64 18.58
N VAL A 131 2.00 4.56 17.82
CA VAL A 131 0.54 4.57 17.60
C VAL A 131 0.07 3.36 16.80
N ILE A 132 0.88 2.87 15.86
CA ILE A 132 0.54 1.68 15.06
C ILE A 132 0.71 0.44 15.94
N ASP A 133 1.87 0.27 16.55
CA ASP A 133 2.18 -0.94 17.33
C ASP A 133 1.24 -1.11 18.53
N VAL A 134 0.83 -0.01 19.18
CA VAL A 134 -0.08 -0.07 20.34
C VAL A 134 -1.55 -0.20 19.92
N LEU A 135 -2.04 0.60 18.98
CA LEU A 135 -3.48 0.75 18.72
C LEU A 135 -3.98 0.12 17.43
N SER A 136 -3.11 -0.13 16.46
CA SER A 136 -3.47 -0.72 15.17
C SER A 136 -2.34 -1.63 14.66
N PRO A 137 -1.97 -2.66 15.45
CA PRO A 137 -0.79 -3.47 15.14
C PRO A 137 -0.97 -4.20 13.81
N LEU A 138 0.10 -4.25 13.02
CA LEU A 138 0.11 -4.89 11.71
C LEU A 138 0.33 -6.40 11.86
N GLU A 139 -0.24 -7.16 10.93
CA GLU A 139 -0.05 -8.61 10.80
C GLU A 139 1.12 -8.93 9.87
N MET A 140 1.98 -9.85 10.27
CA MET A 140 3.05 -10.36 9.41
C MET A 140 2.48 -11.13 8.21
N GLY A 141 2.70 -10.61 7.01
CA GLY A 141 2.10 -11.09 5.77
C GLY A 141 0.61 -10.81 5.62
N GLY A 142 0.08 -9.92 6.46
CA GLY A 142 -1.25 -9.36 6.32
C GLY A 142 -1.28 -8.15 5.39
N LYS A 143 -2.44 -7.51 5.36
CA LYS A 143 -2.77 -6.41 4.45
C LYS A 143 -3.28 -5.23 5.26
N ALA A 144 -2.57 -4.11 5.21
CA ALA A 144 -2.94 -2.90 5.91
C ALA A 144 -3.37 -1.82 4.90
N GLY A 145 -4.49 -1.17 5.18
CA GLY A 145 -4.94 0.00 4.42
C GLY A 145 -4.48 1.29 5.08
N LEU A 146 -3.97 2.22 4.29
CA LEU A 146 -3.60 3.56 4.69
C LEU A 146 -4.58 4.58 4.10
N PHE A 147 -5.40 5.16 4.96
CA PHE A 147 -6.47 6.09 4.58
C PHE A 147 -6.05 7.51 4.92
N GLY A 148 -6.34 8.46 4.03
CA GLY A 148 -6.07 9.86 4.34
C GLY A 148 -6.02 10.76 3.11
N GLY A 149 -6.37 12.03 3.32
CA GLY A 149 -6.33 13.07 2.29
C GLY A 149 -4.90 13.44 1.86
N ALA A 150 -4.79 14.39 0.94
CA ALA A 150 -3.49 14.96 0.58
C ALA A 150 -2.88 15.73 1.77
N GLY A 151 -1.55 15.69 1.92
CA GLY A 151 -0.82 16.49 2.90
C GLY A 151 -0.86 16.01 4.37
N VAL A 152 -1.49 14.87 4.66
CA VAL A 152 -1.53 14.31 6.04
C VAL A 152 -0.29 13.49 6.44
N GLY A 153 0.70 13.36 5.54
CA GLY A 153 1.95 12.65 5.81
C GLY A 153 1.97 11.15 5.43
N LYS A 154 1.14 10.71 4.46
CA LYS A 154 1.12 9.32 3.98
C LYS A 154 2.49 8.83 3.47
N THR A 155 3.09 9.58 2.56
CA THR A 155 4.40 9.26 1.97
C THR A 155 5.49 9.20 3.04
N VAL A 156 5.48 10.16 3.96
CA VAL A 156 6.40 10.20 5.11
C VAL A 156 6.28 8.95 5.97
N LEU A 157 5.05 8.50 6.27
CA LEU A 157 4.81 7.27 7.02
C LEU A 157 5.31 6.03 6.27
N ILE A 158 5.02 5.95 4.96
CA ILE A 158 5.47 4.85 4.11
C ILE A 158 7.01 4.77 4.10
N MET A 159 7.69 5.90 3.95
CA MET A 159 9.16 5.93 3.97
C MET A 159 9.75 5.55 5.32
N GLU A 160 9.11 5.97 6.42
CA GLU A 160 9.54 5.55 7.77
C GLU A 160 9.40 4.04 7.92
N MET A 161 8.32 3.43 7.41
CA MET A 161 8.14 1.97 7.40
C MET A 161 9.22 1.26 6.57
N ILE A 162 9.61 1.79 5.40
CA ILE A 162 10.73 1.25 4.60
C ILE A 162 12.02 1.27 5.42
N ASN A 163 12.33 2.42 6.03
CA ASN A 163 13.53 2.59 6.84
C ASN A 163 13.55 1.64 8.05
N ASN A 164 12.43 1.48 8.74
CA ASN A 164 12.34 0.59 9.91
C ASN A 164 12.42 -0.89 9.48
N MET A 165 11.81 -1.25 8.34
CA MET A 165 11.93 -2.60 7.76
C MET A 165 13.37 -2.98 7.46
N ALA A 166 14.11 -2.08 6.81
CA ALA A 166 15.52 -2.29 6.47
C ALA A 166 16.40 -2.46 7.72
N LYS A 167 16.13 -1.68 8.78
CA LYS A 167 16.88 -1.69 10.04
C LYS A 167 16.57 -2.89 10.93
N GLN A 168 15.30 -3.30 11.03
CA GLN A 168 14.84 -4.29 12.01
C GLN A 168 14.79 -5.72 11.45
N TYR A 169 14.37 -5.90 10.19
CA TYR A 169 14.06 -7.22 9.66
C TYR A 169 15.03 -7.69 8.56
N HIS A 170 15.95 -6.83 8.10
CA HIS A 170 16.81 -7.09 6.93
C HIS A 170 16.02 -7.55 5.68
N GLY A 171 14.73 -7.17 5.61
CA GLY A 171 13.83 -7.53 4.53
C GLY A 171 13.95 -6.57 3.36
N ILE A 172 13.16 -6.87 2.32
CA ILE A 172 13.14 -6.10 1.07
C ILE A 172 11.85 -5.31 1.02
N SER A 173 11.94 -4.05 0.60
CA SER A 173 10.77 -3.21 0.34
C SER A 173 10.52 -3.11 -1.16
N ILE A 174 9.28 -3.30 -1.57
CA ILE A 174 8.88 -3.12 -2.97
C ILE A 174 7.81 -2.05 -3.01
N PHE A 175 8.09 -0.95 -3.70
CA PHE A 175 7.14 0.14 -3.88
C PHE A 175 6.51 0.05 -5.28
N CYS A 176 5.19 -0.05 -5.31
CA CYS A 176 4.37 -0.13 -6.51
C CYS A 176 3.53 1.14 -6.64
N GLY A 177 3.94 2.01 -7.57
CA GLY A 177 3.21 3.22 -7.95
C GLY A 177 2.17 2.93 -9.03
N ILE A 178 0.92 2.67 -8.63
CA ILE A 178 -0.21 2.44 -9.54
C ILE A 178 -0.93 3.76 -9.83
N GLY A 179 -0.84 4.23 -11.06
CA GLY A 179 -1.49 5.47 -11.49
C GLY A 179 -1.01 6.68 -10.68
N GLU A 180 0.27 6.69 -10.30
CA GLU A 180 0.88 7.79 -9.55
C GLU A 180 1.34 8.93 -10.48
N ARG A 181 1.43 10.15 -9.92
CA ARG A 181 1.96 11.29 -10.66
C ARG A 181 3.46 11.12 -10.85
N CYS A 182 3.97 11.46 -12.03
CA CYS A 182 5.40 11.35 -12.34
C CYS A 182 6.28 12.16 -11.37
N ARG A 183 5.80 13.34 -10.93
CA ARG A 183 6.47 14.17 -9.92
C ARG A 183 6.58 13.46 -8.57
N GLU A 184 5.49 12.85 -8.10
CA GLU A 184 5.44 12.15 -6.82
C GLU A 184 6.33 10.88 -6.85
N GLY A 185 6.37 10.17 -7.98
CA GLY A 185 7.31 9.06 -8.16
C GLY A 185 8.79 9.46 -8.16
N GLU A 186 9.14 10.62 -8.74
CA GLU A 186 10.51 11.17 -8.66
C GLU A 186 10.87 11.61 -7.25
N GLU A 187 9.96 12.29 -6.55
CA GLU A 187 10.14 12.71 -5.16
C GLU A 187 10.40 11.50 -4.26
N ILE A 188 9.60 10.43 -4.40
CA ILE A 188 9.79 9.18 -3.65
C ILE A 188 11.16 8.57 -3.93
N TYR A 189 11.58 8.50 -5.20
CA TYR A 189 12.88 7.95 -5.55
C TYR A 189 14.04 8.77 -4.94
N ARG A 190 13.96 10.09 -5.04
CA ARG A 190 14.97 10.99 -4.46
C ARG A 190 15.03 10.86 -2.95
N GLU A 191 13.89 10.86 -2.26
CA GLU A 191 13.82 10.74 -0.80
C GLU A 191 14.34 9.38 -0.31
N ILE A 192 14.00 8.28 -0.99
CA ILE A 192 14.55 6.94 -0.71
C ILE A 192 16.08 6.90 -0.88
N GLN A 193 16.60 7.61 -1.88
CA GLN A 193 18.04 7.72 -2.12
C GLN A 193 18.74 8.56 -1.04
N GLU A 194 18.15 9.68 -0.62
CA GLU A 194 18.69 10.58 0.41
C GLU A 194 18.71 9.92 1.80
N VAL A 195 17.69 9.12 2.12
CA VAL A 195 17.60 8.37 3.39
C VAL A 195 18.54 7.15 3.40
N GLY A 196 19.05 6.73 2.23
CA GLY A 196 20.00 5.62 2.11
C GLY A 196 19.37 4.23 2.24
N VAL A 197 18.09 4.08 1.88
CA VAL A 197 17.35 2.80 1.96
C VAL A 197 17.14 2.13 0.60
N LEU A 198 17.66 2.74 -0.48
CA LEU A 198 17.54 2.24 -1.85
C LEU A 198 18.20 0.85 -2.06
N ASP A 199 19.20 0.50 -1.27
CA ASP A 199 19.93 -0.77 -1.37
C ASP A 199 19.03 -2.00 -1.13
N ASN A 200 17.96 -1.83 -0.36
CA ASN A 200 17.00 -2.89 -0.05
C ASN A 200 15.61 -2.63 -0.67
N ALA A 201 15.52 -1.70 -1.62
CA ALA A 201 14.26 -1.30 -2.22
C ALA A 201 14.19 -1.60 -3.73
N ILE A 202 13.00 -1.95 -4.21
CA ILE A 202 12.67 -2.07 -5.63
C ILE A 202 11.49 -1.16 -5.91
N LEU A 203 11.60 -0.37 -6.98
CA LEU A 203 10.56 0.57 -7.37
C LEU A 203 9.96 0.13 -8.70
N ILE A 204 8.63 0.07 -8.78
CA ILE A 204 7.91 -0.20 -10.02
C ILE A 204 6.78 0.78 -10.18
N PHE A 205 6.69 1.41 -11.36
CA PHE A 205 5.73 2.45 -11.66
C PHE A 205 4.90 2.13 -12.89
N GLY A 206 3.61 2.44 -12.81
CA GLY A 206 2.68 2.53 -13.93
C GLY A 206 1.97 3.87 -13.80
N GLN A 207 2.50 4.89 -14.47
CA GLN A 207 2.18 6.29 -14.16
C GLN A 207 0.80 6.72 -14.71
N MET A 208 0.27 7.86 -14.25
CA MET A 208 -1.03 8.39 -14.70
C MET A 208 -1.12 8.64 -16.23
N ASN A 209 0.00 8.94 -16.87
CA ASN A 209 0.08 9.17 -18.31
C ASN A 209 0.10 7.85 -19.13
N GLU A 210 0.17 6.69 -18.48
CA GLU A 210 0.13 5.40 -19.14
C GLU A 210 -1.31 4.94 -19.41
N PRO A 211 -1.52 4.11 -20.46
CA PRO A 211 -2.83 3.55 -20.76
C PRO A 211 -3.43 2.77 -19.57
N PRO A 212 -4.77 2.67 -19.47
CA PRO A 212 -5.41 1.95 -18.38
C PRO A 212 -4.97 0.48 -18.28
N GLY A 213 -4.66 -0.18 -19.40
CA GLY A 213 -4.12 -1.54 -19.39
C GLY A 213 -2.79 -1.67 -18.62
N ALA A 214 -1.87 -0.72 -18.80
CA ALA A 214 -0.59 -0.71 -18.07
C ALA A 214 -0.81 -0.48 -16.56
N ARG A 215 -1.63 0.51 -16.21
CA ARG A 215 -2.02 0.78 -14.81
C ARG A 215 -2.71 -0.41 -14.15
N PHE A 216 -3.50 -1.18 -14.90
CA PHE A 216 -4.16 -2.38 -14.40
C PHE A 216 -3.20 -3.56 -14.18
N ARG A 217 -2.04 -3.59 -14.86
CA ARG A 217 -1.06 -4.69 -14.76
C ARG A 217 0.14 -4.43 -13.87
N VAL A 218 0.45 -3.17 -13.56
CA VAL A 218 1.64 -2.85 -12.75
C VAL A 218 1.62 -3.48 -11.35
N GLY A 219 0.45 -3.57 -10.69
CA GLY A 219 0.33 -4.27 -9.40
C GLY A 219 0.71 -5.76 -9.49
N HIS A 220 0.28 -6.43 -10.56
CA HIS A 220 0.62 -7.84 -10.82
C HIS A 220 2.12 -8.03 -11.10
N ALA A 221 2.74 -7.07 -11.80
CA ALA A 221 4.17 -7.05 -12.05
C ALA A 221 4.96 -6.91 -10.74
N ALA A 222 4.58 -5.97 -9.88
CA ALA A 222 5.20 -5.76 -8.58
C ALA A 222 5.12 -7.01 -7.70
N LEU A 223 3.93 -7.63 -7.67
CA LEU A 223 3.68 -8.81 -6.87
C LEU A 223 4.50 -10.01 -7.35
N THR A 224 4.71 -10.16 -8.65
CA THR A 224 5.55 -11.22 -9.21
C THR A 224 7.02 -11.08 -8.77
N MET A 225 7.52 -9.84 -8.68
CA MET A 225 8.85 -9.58 -8.13
C MET A 225 8.90 -9.87 -6.63
N ALA A 226 7.85 -9.51 -5.88
CA ALA A 226 7.73 -9.81 -4.45
C ALA A 226 7.70 -11.32 -4.16
N GLU A 227 6.92 -12.07 -4.94
CA GLU A 227 6.76 -13.52 -4.83
C GLU A 227 8.09 -14.25 -5.05
N TYR A 228 8.97 -13.77 -5.94
CA TYR A 228 10.32 -14.33 -6.08
C TYR A 228 11.09 -14.29 -4.75
N PHE A 229 11.12 -13.13 -4.08
CA PHE A 229 11.86 -13.01 -2.83
C PHE A 229 11.20 -13.77 -1.67
N ARG A 230 9.86 -13.87 -1.66
CA ARG A 230 9.14 -14.69 -0.68
C ARG A 230 9.42 -16.19 -0.88
N ASP A 231 9.27 -16.67 -2.12
CA ASP A 231 9.19 -18.10 -2.40
C ASP A 231 10.57 -18.73 -2.65
N GLU A 232 11.55 -17.99 -3.15
CA GLU A 232 12.88 -18.53 -3.48
C GLU A 232 13.96 -18.05 -2.54
N GLU A 233 13.94 -16.77 -2.18
CA GLU A 233 14.90 -16.22 -1.21
C GLU A 233 14.46 -16.41 0.24
N GLY A 234 13.21 -16.80 0.48
CA GLY A 234 12.67 -16.99 1.82
C GLY A 234 12.72 -15.74 2.68
N LYS A 235 12.50 -14.57 2.06
CA LYS A 235 12.58 -13.27 2.73
C LYS A 235 11.19 -12.71 3.03
N ASP A 236 11.17 -11.93 4.10
CA ASP A 236 10.03 -11.10 4.44
C ASP A 236 10.05 -9.79 3.64
N ILE A 237 8.93 -9.51 3.00
CA ILE A 237 8.77 -8.42 2.04
C ILE A 237 7.75 -7.43 2.57
N LEU A 238 8.13 -6.15 2.54
CA LEU A 238 7.19 -5.05 2.71
C LEU A 238 6.77 -4.56 1.32
N LEU A 239 5.55 -4.90 0.90
CA LEU A 239 4.96 -4.42 -0.35
C LEU A 239 4.18 -3.13 -0.07
N LEU A 240 4.47 -2.07 -0.82
CA LEU A 240 3.83 -0.78 -0.67
C LEU A 240 3.09 -0.47 -1.96
N ILE A 241 1.76 -0.38 -1.90
CA ILE A 241 0.93 -0.11 -3.07
C ILE A 241 0.33 1.28 -2.94
N ASP A 242 0.81 2.23 -3.73
CA ASP A 242 0.22 3.57 -3.85
C ASP A 242 -0.23 3.74 -5.30
N ASN A 243 -1.50 3.64 -5.68
CA ASN A 243 -2.69 3.50 -4.84
C ASN A 243 -3.57 2.33 -5.32
N ILE A 244 -4.07 1.49 -4.41
CA ILE A 244 -4.91 0.34 -4.79
C ILE A 244 -6.23 0.77 -5.46
N PHE A 245 -6.75 1.95 -5.13
CA PHE A 245 -7.93 2.50 -5.81
C PHE A 245 -7.65 2.76 -7.30
N ARG A 246 -6.42 3.15 -7.68
CA ARG A 246 -6.05 3.38 -9.08
C ARG A 246 -6.01 2.08 -9.88
N PHE A 247 -5.74 0.94 -9.24
CA PHE A 247 -5.91 -0.37 -9.86
C PHE A 247 -7.38 -0.64 -10.19
N ILE A 248 -8.28 -0.39 -9.23
CA ILE A 248 -9.74 -0.52 -9.43
C ILE A 248 -10.23 0.42 -10.54
N GLN A 249 -9.81 1.69 -10.50
CA GLN A 249 -10.16 2.68 -11.52
C GLN A 249 -9.70 2.25 -12.91
N ALA A 250 -8.46 1.77 -13.04
CA ALA A 250 -7.95 1.25 -14.30
C ALA A 250 -8.76 0.03 -14.79
N GLY A 251 -9.16 -0.86 -13.88
CA GLY A 251 -10.05 -1.99 -14.20
C GLY A 251 -11.42 -1.55 -14.71
N ALA A 252 -12.04 -0.54 -14.08
CA ALA A 252 -13.30 0.04 -14.54
C ALA A 252 -13.17 0.66 -15.95
N GLU A 253 -12.08 1.39 -16.21
CA GLU A 253 -11.78 1.93 -17.54
C GLU A 253 -11.59 0.82 -18.59
N VAL A 254 -10.80 -0.22 -18.27
CA VAL A 254 -10.61 -1.38 -19.17
C VAL A 254 -11.92 -2.09 -19.45
N SER A 255 -12.74 -2.36 -18.43
CA SER A 255 -14.03 -3.02 -18.56
C SER A 255 -15.02 -2.23 -19.42
N GLY A 256 -15.09 -0.91 -19.21
CA GLY A 256 -15.91 -0.02 -20.03
C GLY A 256 -15.48 -0.02 -21.50
N LEU A 257 -14.16 0.00 -21.76
CA LEU A 257 -13.62 -0.06 -23.12
C LEU A 257 -13.90 -1.41 -23.80
N VAL A 258 -13.82 -2.53 -23.07
CA VAL A 258 -14.11 -3.87 -23.60
C VAL A 258 -15.59 -4.05 -23.93
N GLY A 259 -16.47 -3.21 -23.37
CA GLY A 259 -17.91 -3.19 -23.65
C GLY A 259 -18.72 -4.02 -22.66
N HIS A 260 -18.21 -4.27 -21.46
CA HIS A 260 -19.01 -4.86 -20.39
C HIS A 260 -20.06 -3.87 -19.87
N ILE A 261 -21.21 -4.39 -19.45
CA ILE A 261 -22.23 -3.59 -18.78
C ILE A 261 -21.67 -3.16 -17.42
N PRO A 262 -21.65 -1.85 -17.10
CA PRO A 262 -21.17 -1.37 -15.81
C PRO A 262 -22.07 -1.84 -14.67
N SER A 263 -21.46 -2.10 -13.52
CA SER A 263 -22.13 -2.43 -12.28
C SER A 263 -22.48 -1.15 -11.49
N ARG A 264 -22.76 -1.29 -10.18
CA ARG A 264 -23.04 -0.18 -9.28
C ARG A 264 -21.95 0.90 -9.37
N VAL A 265 -22.39 2.16 -9.42
CA VAL A 265 -21.52 3.35 -9.44
C VAL A 265 -20.54 3.38 -10.63
N GLY A 266 -20.74 2.54 -11.66
CA GLY A 266 -19.91 2.53 -12.87
C GLY A 266 -18.68 1.63 -12.83
N TYR A 267 -18.48 0.85 -11.75
CA TYR A 267 -17.40 -0.13 -11.68
C TYR A 267 -17.61 -1.33 -12.59
N GLN A 268 -16.53 -2.07 -12.84
CA GLN A 268 -16.59 -3.31 -13.59
C GLN A 268 -17.42 -4.39 -12.86
N PRO A 269 -18.15 -5.26 -13.58
CA PRO A 269 -18.89 -6.36 -12.96
C PRO A 269 -17.97 -7.41 -12.32
N THR A 270 -16.69 -7.42 -12.70
CA THR A 270 -15.64 -8.35 -12.23
C THR A 270 -14.82 -7.80 -11.06
N LEU A 271 -15.23 -6.67 -10.45
CA LEU A 271 -14.44 -5.93 -9.46
C LEU A 271 -13.91 -6.82 -8.33
N GLY A 272 -14.80 -7.59 -7.69
CA GLY A 272 -14.41 -8.46 -6.58
C GLY A 272 -13.42 -9.55 -7.00
N THR A 273 -13.60 -10.14 -8.18
CA THR A 273 -12.71 -11.20 -8.68
C THR A 273 -11.33 -10.67 -9.07
N GLU A 274 -11.28 -9.55 -9.81
CA GLU A 274 -10.02 -8.94 -10.24
C GLU A 274 -9.21 -8.39 -9.06
N LEU A 275 -9.88 -7.83 -8.05
CA LEU A 275 -9.22 -7.42 -6.82
C LEU A 275 -8.69 -8.64 -6.05
N ALA A 276 -9.49 -9.71 -5.92
CA ALA A 276 -9.06 -10.93 -5.26
C ALA A 276 -7.88 -11.62 -5.99
N GLU A 277 -7.82 -11.58 -7.32
CA GLU A 277 -6.68 -12.11 -8.08
C GLU A 277 -5.35 -11.44 -7.70
N LEU A 278 -5.38 -10.17 -7.28
CA LEU A 278 -4.22 -9.44 -6.78
C LEU A 278 -4.02 -9.67 -5.26
N GLU A 279 -5.06 -9.44 -4.47
CA GLU A 279 -4.99 -9.43 -2.99
C GLU A 279 -4.75 -10.82 -2.38
N GLU A 280 -5.17 -11.90 -3.03
CA GLU A 280 -4.99 -13.27 -2.51
C GLU A 280 -3.61 -13.87 -2.77
N ARG A 281 -2.81 -13.21 -3.60
CA ARG A 281 -1.39 -13.54 -3.80
C ARG A 281 -0.51 -12.95 -2.70
N ILE A 282 -0.95 -11.85 -2.08
CA ILE A 282 -0.34 -11.26 -0.88
C ILE A 282 -0.70 -12.14 0.32
N SER A 283 0.24 -12.98 0.73
CA SER A 283 0.06 -13.93 1.82
C SER A 283 1.38 -14.44 2.37
N SER A 284 1.33 -14.99 3.59
CA SER A 284 2.42 -15.71 4.25
C SER A 284 2.50 -17.16 3.80
N THR A 285 3.72 -17.62 3.51
CA THR A 285 4.05 -19.03 3.27
C THR A 285 5.02 -19.53 4.34
N ASN A 286 5.33 -20.83 4.31
CA ASN A 286 6.36 -21.41 5.18
C ASN A 286 7.77 -20.87 4.90
N ARG A 287 7.98 -20.19 3.76
CA ARG A 287 9.30 -19.69 3.35
C ARG A 287 9.50 -18.21 3.68
N GLY A 288 8.45 -17.41 3.64
CA GLY A 288 8.50 -15.98 3.95
C GLY A 288 7.11 -15.36 3.86
N ALA A 289 7.03 -14.07 4.18
CA ALA A 289 5.78 -13.33 4.17
C ALA A 289 5.83 -12.08 3.27
N ILE A 290 4.70 -11.72 2.65
CA ILE A 290 4.52 -10.43 1.98
C ILE A 290 3.54 -9.61 2.81
N THR A 291 4.04 -8.69 3.62
CA THR A 291 3.23 -7.72 4.35
C THR A 291 2.95 -6.54 3.43
N SER A 292 1.67 -6.26 3.15
CA SER A 292 1.29 -5.17 2.25
C SER A 292 0.76 -3.97 3.02
N VAL A 293 1.25 -2.77 2.70
CA VAL A 293 0.63 -1.50 3.13
C VAL A 293 0.17 -0.76 1.88
N GLN A 294 -1.14 -0.55 1.79
CA GLN A 294 -1.79 -0.07 0.58
C GLN A 294 -2.43 1.28 0.86
N ALA A 295 -2.08 2.31 0.11
CA ALA A 295 -2.82 3.55 0.16
C ALA A 295 -4.20 3.34 -0.46
N VAL A 296 -5.25 3.64 0.30
CA VAL A 296 -6.63 3.50 -0.15
C VAL A 296 -7.25 4.90 -0.25
N TYR A 297 -7.64 5.27 -1.46
CA TYR A 297 -8.48 6.44 -1.69
C TYR A 297 -9.95 6.04 -1.58
N VAL A 298 -10.69 6.69 -0.68
CA VAL A 298 -12.14 6.53 -0.56
C VAL A 298 -12.81 7.65 -1.37
N PRO A 299 -13.52 7.33 -2.47
CA PRO A 299 -14.18 8.34 -3.27
C PRO A 299 -15.19 9.13 -2.46
N ALA A 300 -15.07 10.46 -2.49
CA ALA A 300 -15.99 11.38 -1.78
C ALA A 300 -16.18 11.07 -0.28
N ASP A 301 -15.18 10.44 0.37
CA ASP A 301 -15.26 9.97 1.76
C ASP A 301 -16.46 9.01 2.02
N ASP A 302 -16.98 8.36 0.98
CA ASP A 302 -18.08 7.36 1.06
C ASP A 302 -17.52 5.94 1.26
N PHE A 303 -17.54 5.48 2.51
CA PHE A 303 -17.12 4.13 2.88
C PHE A 303 -18.05 3.01 2.36
N THR A 304 -19.22 3.37 1.82
CA THR A 304 -20.18 2.42 1.23
C THR A 304 -19.94 2.20 -0.26
N ASP A 305 -19.02 2.96 -0.87
CA ASP A 305 -18.61 2.76 -2.25
C ASP A 305 -18.10 1.32 -2.49
N PRO A 306 -18.51 0.64 -3.58
CA PRO A 306 -18.09 -0.74 -3.86
C PRO A 306 -16.58 -0.96 -3.86
N ALA A 307 -15.77 -0.01 -4.35
CA ALA A 307 -14.32 -0.13 -4.35
C ALA A 307 -13.76 -0.15 -2.93
N ALA A 308 -14.29 0.71 -2.06
CA ALA A 308 -13.92 0.75 -0.65
C ALA A 308 -14.33 -0.56 0.04
N VAL A 309 -15.60 -0.97 -0.10
CA VAL A 309 -16.16 -2.19 0.51
C VAL A 309 -15.36 -3.44 0.12
N HIS A 310 -15.09 -3.63 -1.17
CA HIS A 310 -14.32 -4.78 -1.64
C HIS A 310 -12.87 -4.74 -1.15
N THR A 311 -12.24 -3.57 -1.11
CA THR A 311 -10.88 -3.42 -0.57
C THR A 311 -10.84 -3.75 0.92
N PHE A 312 -11.77 -3.21 1.72
CA PHE A 312 -11.85 -3.49 3.16
C PHE A 312 -11.99 -4.97 3.48
N GLY A 313 -12.70 -5.74 2.66
CA GLY A 313 -12.84 -7.19 2.83
C GLY A 313 -11.51 -7.95 2.81
N HIS A 314 -10.44 -7.38 2.24
CA HIS A 314 -9.12 -8.01 2.18
C HIS A 314 -8.13 -7.46 3.23
N LEU A 315 -8.44 -6.36 3.91
CA LEU A 315 -7.53 -5.72 4.86
C LEU A 315 -7.69 -6.31 6.26
N SER A 316 -6.57 -6.63 6.92
CA SER A 316 -6.55 -7.01 8.34
C SER A 316 -6.33 -5.82 9.27
N THR A 317 -5.82 -4.71 8.76
CA THR A 317 -5.61 -3.47 9.52
C THR A 317 -6.01 -2.24 8.71
N SER A 318 -6.60 -1.25 9.37
CA SER A 318 -6.96 0.05 8.82
C SER A 318 -6.26 1.15 9.62
N VAL A 319 -5.39 1.92 8.96
CA VAL A 319 -4.69 3.06 9.54
C VAL A 319 -5.20 4.34 8.90
N VAL A 320 -5.90 5.16 9.66
CA VAL A 320 -6.53 6.39 9.18
C VAL A 320 -5.70 7.59 9.59
N LEU A 321 -5.26 8.41 8.62
CA LEU A 321 -4.62 9.70 8.86
C LEU A 321 -5.64 10.83 8.79
N SER A 322 -5.65 11.66 9.84
CA SER A 322 -6.59 12.75 10.03
C SER A 322 -5.97 14.12 9.74
N ARG A 323 -6.67 14.92 8.91
CA ARG A 323 -6.33 16.33 8.68
C ARG A 323 -6.40 17.15 9.97
N LYS A 324 -7.36 16.85 10.86
CA LYS A 324 -7.51 17.52 12.17
C LYS A 324 -6.23 17.37 12.99
N ARG A 325 -5.71 16.14 13.10
CA ARG A 325 -4.46 15.85 13.82
C ARG A 325 -3.24 16.50 13.17
N ALA A 326 -3.13 16.44 11.85
CA ALA A 326 -2.04 17.11 11.13
C ALA A 326 -2.02 18.63 11.37
N SER A 327 -3.19 19.28 11.38
CA SER A 327 -3.32 20.73 11.66
C SER A 327 -2.93 21.12 13.09
N GLN A 328 -3.01 20.18 14.03
CA GLN A 328 -2.58 20.34 15.42
C GLN A 328 -1.07 20.07 15.61
N GLY A 329 -0.34 19.74 14.54
CA GLY A 329 1.08 19.40 14.62
C GLY A 329 1.37 18.01 15.23
N LEU A 330 0.35 17.13 15.29
CA LEU A 330 0.49 15.78 15.80
C LEU A 330 0.94 14.84 14.67
N TYR A 331 2.21 14.42 14.69
CA TYR A 331 2.78 13.50 13.71
C TYR A 331 3.35 12.24 14.38
N PRO A 332 3.12 11.04 13.81
CA PRO A 332 2.29 10.77 12.62
C PRO A 332 0.81 11.11 12.86
N ALA A 333 0.13 11.63 11.83
CA ALA A 333 -1.23 12.16 11.94
C ALA A 333 -2.31 11.07 11.99
N ILE A 334 -2.03 9.94 12.65
CA ILE A 334 -2.90 8.78 12.75
C ILE A 334 -4.01 9.05 13.77
N ASP A 335 -5.24 8.74 13.39
CA ASP A 335 -6.42 8.81 14.22
C ASP A 335 -6.57 7.50 15.02
N PRO A 336 -6.42 7.53 16.35
CA PRO A 336 -6.42 6.34 17.21
C PRO A 336 -7.81 5.74 17.39
N LEU A 337 -8.87 6.52 17.15
CA LEU A 337 -10.25 6.07 17.29
C LEU A 337 -10.76 5.48 15.97
N GLN A 338 -10.39 6.08 14.83
CA GLN A 338 -10.79 5.58 13.51
C GLN A 338 -9.91 4.45 12.95
N SER A 339 -8.66 4.34 13.41
CA SER A 339 -7.77 3.23 13.03
C SER A 339 -8.09 1.97 13.82
N SER A 340 -8.07 0.80 13.18
CA SER A 340 -8.44 -0.48 13.78
C SER A 340 -7.61 -1.63 13.23
N SER A 341 -7.46 -2.72 13.99
CA SER A 341 -6.78 -3.94 13.54
C SER A 341 -7.49 -5.19 14.06
N ASN A 342 -7.62 -6.19 13.19
CA ASN A 342 -8.10 -7.52 13.58
C ASN A 342 -7.14 -8.24 14.53
N MET A 343 -5.88 -7.78 14.59
CA MET A 343 -4.86 -8.31 15.47
C MET A 343 -5.02 -7.86 16.92
N LEU A 344 -5.79 -6.78 17.18
CA LEU A 344 -5.95 -6.24 18.53
C LEU A 344 -6.98 -7.03 19.35
N THR A 345 -6.68 -8.31 19.59
CA THR A 345 -7.46 -9.22 20.41
C THR A 345 -6.59 -9.84 21.51
N PRO A 346 -7.14 -10.18 22.69
CA PRO A 346 -6.37 -10.73 23.80
C PRO A 346 -5.57 -11.99 23.45
N ASP A 347 -6.10 -12.83 22.54
CA ASP A 347 -5.47 -14.08 22.13
C ASP A 347 -4.23 -13.87 21.25
N ILE A 348 -4.14 -12.73 20.55
CA ILE A 348 -3.04 -12.43 19.63
C ILE A 348 -2.01 -11.51 20.28
N VAL A 349 -2.43 -10.34 20.79
CA VAL A 349 -1.51 -9.34 21.38
C VAL A 349 -1.22 -9.60 22.86
N GLY A 350 -1.98 -10.49 23.49
CA GLY A 350 -1.93 -10.73 24.93
C GLY A 350 -2.78 -9.75 25.74
N ASN A 351 -3.18 -10.19 26.94
CA ASN A 351 -4.05 -9.41 27.83
C ASN A 351 -3.46 -8.03 28.17
N LYS A 352 -2.15 -7.95 28.45
CA LYS A 352 -1.51 -6.69 28.85
C LYS A 352 -1.62 -5.63 27.75
N HIS A 353 -1.22 -5.97 26.52
CA HIS A 353 -1.31 -5.06 25.38
C HIS A 353 -2.77 -4.66 25.15
N TYR A 354 -3.69 -5.62 25.10
CA TYR A 354 -5.10 -5.36 24.86
C TYR A 354 -5.71 -4.41 25.90
N THR A 355 -5.50 -4.64 27.19
CA THR A 355 -6.02 -3.77 28.26
C THR A 355 -5.46 -2.35 28.17
N ILE A 356 -4.17 -2.19 27.90
CA ILE A 356 -3.55 -0.86 27.72
C ILE A 356 -4.17 -0.15 26.51
N ALA A 357 -4.28 -0.82 25.37
CA ALA A 357 -4.84 -0.23 24.16
C ALA A 357 -6.32 0.19 24.33
N GLN A 358 -7.13 -0.63 25.02
CA GLN A 358 -8.51 -0.28 25.36
C GLN A 358 -8.57 0.91 26.31
N GLY A 359 -7.72 0.94 27.35
CA GLY A 359 -7.65 2.08 28.27
C GLY A 359 -7.26 3.39 27.59
N VAL A 360 -6.32 3.34 26.63
CA VAL A 360 -5.96 4.51 25.80
C VAL A 360 -7.16 4.95 24.94
N ARG A 361 -7.84 4.03 24.26
CA ARG A 361 -8.99 4.36 23.39
C ARG A 361 -10.15 4.95 24.19
N GLN A 362 -10.53 4.31 25.29
CA GLN A 362 -11.60 4.80 26.16
C GLN A 362 -11.31 6.21 26.67
N ASN A 363 -10.08 6.48 27.12
CA ASN A 363 -9.72 7.80 27.62
C ASN A 363 -9.74 8.88 26.52
N LEU A 364 -9.36 8.52 25.29
CA LEU A 364 -9.43 9.42 24.13
C LEU A 364 -10.86 9.66 23.64
N GLU A 365 -11.74 8.67 23.75
CA GLU A 365 -13.16 8.78 23.41
C GLU A 365 -13.90 9.69 24.39
N GLU A 366 -13.73 9.46 25.70
CA GLU A 366 -14.25 10.35 26.75
C GLU A 366 -13.74 11.79 26.57
N TYR A 367 -12.49 11.97 26.17
CA TYR A 367 -11.96 13.30 25.85
C TYR A 367 -12.65 13.95 24.65
N GLU A 368 -12.98 13.19 23.60
CA GLU A 368 -13.67 13.76 22.43
C GLU A 368 -15.08 14.23 22.80
N GLU A 369 -15.80 13.51 23.65
CA GLU A 369 -17.13 13.93 24.17
C GLU A 369 -17.03 15.22 24.98
N LEU A 370 -15.97 15.38 25.78
CA LEU A 370 -15.76 16.57 26.61
C LEU A 370 -15.29 17.79 25.81
N LYS A 371 -14.78 17.64 24.57
CA LYS A 371 -14.25 18.77 23.78
C LYS A 371 -15.30 19.85 23.51
N ASP A 372 -16.54 19.46 23.21
CA ASP A 372 -17.61 20.41 22.92
C ASP A 372 -18.00 21.22 24.16
N ILE A 373 -18.04 20.55 25.32
CA ILE A 373 -18.29 21.20 26.62
C ILE A 373 -17.16 22.20 26.92
N ILE A 374 -15.90 21.77 26.76
CA ILE A 374 -14.72 22.63 26.99
C ILE A 374 -14.75 23.86 26.07
N ALA A 375 -15.15 23.67 24.81
CA ALA A 375 -15.22 24.77 23.84
C ALA A 375 -16.32 25.79 24.18
N MET A 376 -17.43 25.36 24.80
CA MET A 376 -18.56 26.22 25.16
C MET A 376 -18.43 26.88 26.54
N LEU A 377 -18.01 26.11 27.55
CA LEU A 377 -18.04 26.50 28.97
C LEU A 377 -16.64 26.73 29.56
N GLY A 378 -15.59 26.22 28.92
CA GLY A 378 -14.23 26.24 29.44
C GLY A 378 -13.88 25.00 30.26
N LEU A 379 -12.59 24.79 30.50
CA LEU A 379 -12.06 23.60 31.18
C LEU A 379 -12.35 23.61 32.69
N GLU A 380 -12.55 24.79 33.27
CA GLU A 380 -12.78 24.99 34.71
C GLU A 380 -14.16 24.49 35.18
N GLU A 381 -15.13 24.42 34.25
CA GLU A 381 -16.50 23.98 34.51
C GLU A 381 -16.66 22.46 34.57
N LEU A 382 -15.60 21.71 34.21
CA LEU A 382 -15.57 20.26 34.31
C LEU A 382 -15.33 19.81 35.75
N SER A 383 -15.90 18.65 36.13
CA SER A 383 -15.59 17.99 37.40
C SER A 383 -14.10 17.64 37.48
N GLN A 384 -13.56 17.49 38.70
CA GLN A 384 -12.15 17.14 38.88
C GLN A 384 -11.77 15.81 38.20
N THR A 385 -12.70 14.87 38.10
CA THR A 385 -12.52 13.60 37.39
C THR A 385 -12.43 13.79 35.89
N GLU A 386 -13.31 14.60 35.30
CA GLU A 386 -13.28 14.92 33.87
C GLU A 386 -12.02 15.72 33.51
N GLN A 387 -11.61 16.67 34.36
CA GLN A 387 -10.35 17.39 34.19
C GLN A 387 -9.15 16.43 34.17
N LYS A 388 -9.13 15.40 35.03
CA LYS A 388 -8.09 14.36 35.00
C LYS A 388 -8.13 13.57 33.70
N THR A 389 -9.31 13.15 33.23
CA THR A 389 -9.49 12.47 31.95
C THR A 389 -8.93 13.29 30.79
N VAL A 390 -9.30 14.58 30.70
CA VAL A 390 -8.81 15.51 29.66
C VAL A 390 -7.29 15.65 29.72
N ASN A 391 -6.74 15.87 30.91
CA ASN A 391 -5.30 16.05 31.10
C ASN A 391 -4.50 14.78 30.79
N ARG A 392 -5.08 13.59 31.03
CA ARG A 392 -4.47 12.31 30.65
C ARG A 392 -4.54 12.10 29.14
N ALA A 393 -5.69 12.37 28.53
CA ALA A 393 -5.90 12.22 27.09
C ALA A 393 -4.94 13.11 26.29
N ARG A 394 -4.78 14.39 26.66
CA ARG A 394 -3.82 15.30 26.02
C ARG A 394 -2.39 14.78 26.09
N ARG A 395 -1.98 14.23 27.24
CA ARG A 395 -0.66 13.61 27.42
C ARG A 395 -0.49 12.36 26.56
N LEU A 396 -1.51 11.51 26.46
CA LEU A 396 -1.51 10.36 25.54
C LEU A 396 -1.39 10.82 24.08
N GLU A 397 -2.16 11.82 23.65
CA GLU A 397 -2.06 12.35 22.28
C GLU A 397 -0.65 12.86 21.95
N ARG A 398 0.00 13.57 22.90
CA ARG A 398 1.38 14.02 22.73
C ARG A 398 2.35 12.84 22.74
N PHE A 399 2.21 11.90 23.66
CA PHE A 399 3.10 10.73 23.73
C PHE A 399 3.02 9.82 22.50
N LEU A 400 1.85 9.72 21.85
CA LEU A 400 1.69 8.96 20.62
C LEU A 400 2.39 9.59 19.40
N THR A 401 2.83 10.85 19.50
CA THR A 401 3.69 11.46 18.48
C THR A 401 5.09 10.87 18.51
N GLN A 402 5.76 10.87 17.36
CA GLN A 402 7.08 10.27 17.24
C GLN A 402 7.90 11.00 16.17
N PRO A 403 9.16 11.39 16.46
CA PRO A 403 10.05 11.94 15.45
C PRO A 403 10.54 10.80 14.54
N PHE A 404 10.31 10.94 13.24
CA PHE A 404 10.73 9.95 12.24
C PHE A 404 12.15 10.24 11.74
N PHE A 405 12.88 9.19 11.35
CA PHE A 405 14.22 9.34 10.76
C PHE A 405 14.16 10.08 9.42
N THR A 406 13.11 9.81 8.64
CA THR A 406 12.90 10.39 7.31
C THR A 406 12.63 11.89 7.35
N THR A 407 12.24 12.45 8.50
CA THR A 407 11.91 13.87 8.65
C THR A 407 12.93 14.67 9.46
N GLU A 408 14.07 14.07 9.83
CA GLU A 408 15.09 14.69 10.67
C GLU A 408 15.63 16.00 10.04
N GLN A 409 15.78 16.03 8.71
CA GLN A 409 16.25 17.21 7.98
C GLN A 409 15.24 18.37 8.01
N PHE A 410 13.94 18.07 8.01
CA PHE A 410 12.88 19.09 8.01
C PHE A 410 12.52 19.58 9.41
N THR A 411 12.60 18.69 10.40
CA THR A 411 12.18 18.96 11.78
C THR A 411 13.32 19.36 12.71
N GLY A 412 14.57 19.06 12.34
CA GLY A 412 15.74 19.22 13.21
C GLY A 412 15.75 18.29 14.43
N ARG A 413 14.80 17.35 14.52
CA ARG A 413 14.68 16.39 15.62
C ARG A 413 15.20 15.02 15.18
N LYS A 414 16.05 14.42 16.00
CA LYS A 414 16.59 13.08 15.73
C LYS A 414 15.49 12.04 15.70
N GLY A 415 15.47 11.23 14.64
CA GLY A 415 14.52 10.13 14.51
C GLY A 415 14.63 9.10 15.64
N LYS A 416 13.51 8.49 16.01
CA LYS A 416 13.41 7.50 17.09
C LYS A 416 12.60 6.30 16.63
N MET A 417 13.16 5.11 16.79
CA MET A 417 12.45 3.84 16.70
C MET A 417 12.09 3.39 18.12
N VAL A 418 10.85 3.01 18.37
CA VAL A 418 10.37 2.63 19.71
C VAL A 418 9.89 1.19 19.68
N SER A 419 10.43 0.33 20.56
CA SER A 419 9.94 -1.05 20.65
C SER A 419 8.55 -1.10 21.28
N LEU A 420 7.79 -2.14 20.97
CA LEU A 420 6.43 -2.33 21.50
C LEU A 420 6.39 -2.26 23.03
N GLU A 421 7.33 -2.91 23.72
CA GLU A 421 7.41 -2.89 25.19
C GLU A 421 7.53 -1.47 25.75
N ASN A 422 8.40 -0.63 25.18
CA ASN A 422 8.57 0.76 25.62
C ASN A 422 7.35 1.62 25.31
N ALA A 423 6.65 1.34 24.19
CA ALA A 423 5.42 2.03 23.83
C ALA A 423 4.29 1.70 24.83
N LEU A 424 4.12 0.41 25.15
CA LEU A 424 3.13 -0.07 26.12
C LEU A 424 3.41 0.44 27.52
N GLU A 425 4.67 0.40 27.98
CA GLU A 425 5.05 0.94 29.28
C GLU A 425 4.71 2.43 29.38
N GLY A 426 5.01 3.22 28.34
CA GLY A 426 4.68 4.64 28.33
C GLY A 426 3.18 4.91 28.42
N CYS A 427 2.38 4.17 27.65
CA CYS A 427 0.92 4.29 27.71
C CYS A 427 0.37 3.88 29.08
N GLU A 428 0.82 2.75 29.64
CA GLU A 428 0.40 2.24 30.94
C GLU A 428 0.69 3.25 32.07
N ARG A 429 1.89 3.83 32.09
CA ARG A 429 2.28 4.79 33.13
C ARG A 429 1.55 6.12 33.02
N ILE A 430 1.25 6.57 31.80
CA ILE A 430 0.39 7.75 31.60
C ILE A 430 -1.05 7.45 32.05
N LEU A 431 -1.58 6.26 31.76
CA LEU A 431 -2.90 5.83 32.22
C LEU A 431 -3.00 5.78 33.75
N ASN A 432 -1.90 5.42 34.42
CA ASN A 432 -1.79 5.40 35.89
C ASN A 432 -1.49 6.78 36.52
N ASP A 433 -1.60 7.87 35.76
CA ASP A 433 -1.39 9.26 36.21
C ASP A 433 0.02 9.58 36.77
N GLU A 434 1.03 8.75 36.50
CA GLU A 434 2.42 8.99 36.97
C GLU A 434 3.01 10.30 36.43
N PHE A 435 2.49 10.77 35.30
CA PHE A 435 2.93 12.00 34.62
C PHE A 435 1.99 13.20 34.85
N ALA A 436 1.05 13.12 35.81
CA ALA A 436 0.09 14.19 36.07
C ALA A 436 0.73 15.55 36.44
N GLY A 437 1.93 15.53 37.03
CA GLY A 437 2.70 16.73 37.36
C GLY A 437 3.66 17.21 36.26
N TYR A 438 3.69 16.54 35.10
CA TYR A 438 4.56 16.92 33.98
C TYR A 438 3.81 17.84 33.00
N PRO A 439 4.50 18.84 32.40
CA PRO A 439 3.93 19.61 31.30
C PRO A 439 3.63 18.70 30.10
N GLU A 440 2.54 18.97 29.38
CA GLU A 440 2.16 18.19 28.18
C GLU A 440 3.25 18.18 27.11
N GLU A 441 3.97 19.29 26.96
CA GLU A 441 5.06 19.44 25.98
C GLU A 441 6.22 18.47 26.24
N SER A 442 6.44 18.05 27.49
CA SER A 442 7.50 17.08 27.82
C SER A 442 7.28 15.69 27.20
N LEU A 443 6.04 15.38 26.78
CA LEU A 443 5.67 14.14 26.13
C LEU A 443 5.56 14.27 24.60
N TYR A 444 5.77 15.47 24.05
CA TYR A 444 5.66 15.72 22.62
C TYR A 444 6.95 15.34 21.89
N MET A 445 6.82 14.56 20.82
CA MET A 445 7.90 14.20 19.89
C MET A 445 9.12 13.57 20.57
N ILE A 446 8.86 12.71 21.56
CA ILE A 446 9.87 11.89 22.24
C ILE A 446 9.82 10.45 21.74
N GLY A 447 10.89 9.68 21.99
CA GLY A 447 10.90 8.24 21.77
C GLY A 447 10.22 7.50 22.93
N LYS A 448 11.04 7.09 23.91
CA LYS A 448 10.61 6.36 25.11
C LYS A 448 10.08 7.31 26.18
N ILE A 449 9.23 6.81 27.06
CA ILE A 449 8.65 7.60 28.16
C ILE A 449 9.69 8.17 29.12
N SER A 450 10.82 7.49 29.29
CA SER A 450 11.95 7.93 30.12
C SER A 450 12.62 9.22 29.63
N GLU A 451 12.37 9.65 28.39
CA GLU A 451 12.88 10.91 27.84
C GLU A 451 12.11 12.14 28.35
N ALA A 452 10.91 11.93 28.93
CA ALA A 452 10.10 13.01 29.49
C ALA A 452 10.79 13.64 30.71
N LYS A 453 10.97 14.96 30.69
CA LYS A 453 11.60 15.70 31.78
C LYS A 453 10.54 16.42 32.62
N LYS A 454 10.70 16.31 33.94
CA LYS A 454 9.98 17.16 34.90
C LYS A 454 10.69 18.51 34.91
N SER A 455 9.97 19.59 34.61
CA SER A 455 10.51 20.95 34.59
C SER A 455 11.14 21.34 35.92
#